data_AF-A0A7Y1ZJY2-F1
#
_entry.id   AF-A0A7Y1ZJY2-F1
#
_cell.length_a   1.000
_cell.length_b   1.000
_cell.length_c   1.000
_cell.angle_alpha   90.00
_cell.angle_beta   90.00
_cell.angle_gamma   90.00
#
_symmetry.space_group_name_H-M   'P 1'
#
loop_
_entity.id
_entity.type
_entity.pdbx_description
1 polymer ?
#
loop_
_entity_poly.entity_id
_entity_poly.type
_entity_poly.pdbx_seq_one_letter_code
_entity_poly.pdbx_strand_id
1 'polypeptide(L)'
;LMDPQWEGLVRQNLTMLLEQAQVALLSGNQVLYTESLERAQYWVDQFIDSDEINAQAVARELRLLADERIAVPLPDISRSAGVLDDYIERRLDEGGGN
;
A
#
# COMPACT_ATOMS: atom_id res chain seq x y z
N LEU A 1 -16.75 8.52 29.47
CA LEU A 1 -15.57 9.24 28.96
C LEU A 1 -14.37 8.33 29.15
N MET A 2 -13.60 8.06 28.10
CA MET A 2 -12.38 7.24 28.17
C MET A 2 -11.34 7.87 29.11
N ASP A 3 -10.45 7.04 29.64
CA ASP A 3 -9.29 7.49 30.40
C ASP A 3 -8.31 8.27 29.47
N PRO A 4 -7.86 9.49 29.83
CA PRO A 4 -6.92 10.28 29.02
C PRO A 4 -5.64 9.55 28.57
N GLN A 5 -5.07 8.66 29.40
CA GLN A 5 -3.89 7.86 28.98
C GLN A 5 -4.24 6.87 27.87
N TRP A 6 -5.46 6.31 27.91
CA TRP A 6 -5.93 5.39 26.88
C TRP A 6 -6.18 6.10 25.56
N GLU A 7 -6.77 7.30 25.59
CA GLU A 7 -6.95 8.12 24.39
C GLU A 7 -5.60 8.46 23.71
N GLY A 8 -4.59 8.82 24.50
CA GLY A 8 -3.25 9.09 23.98
C GLY A 8 -2.63 7.89 23.25
N LEU A 9 -2.79 6.69 23.82
CA LEU A 9 -2.29 5.45 23.23
C LEU A 9 -2.99 5.11 21.91
N VAL A 10 -4.32 5.23 21.86
CA VAL A 10 -5.10 5.00 20.63
C VAL A 10 -4.64 5.95 19.53
N ARG A 11 -4.49 7.24 19.84
CA ARG A 11 -4.02 8.26 18.88
C ARG A 11 -2.62 7.94 18.36
N GLN A 12 -1.71 7.54 19.24
CA GLN A 12 -0.34 7.19 18.86
C GLN A 12 -0.30 5.96 17.95
N ASN A 13 -1.06 4.91 18.28
CA ASN A 13 -1.17 3.72 17.44
C ASN A 13 -1.77 4.02 16.07
N LEU A 14 -2.81 4.86 16.03
CA LEU A 14 -3.44 5.28 14.78
C LEU A 14 -2.45 6.02 13.87
N THR A 15 -1.71 7.00 14.40
CA THR A 15 -0.69 7.73 13.65
C THR A 15 0.37 6.78 13.08
N MET A 16 0.93 5.92 13.93
CA MET A 16 1.95 4.95 13.51
C MET A 16 1.46 4.05 12.37
N LEU A 17 0.23 3.53 12.46
CA LEU A 17 -0.34 2.65 11.44
C LEU A 17 -0.60 3.38 10.12
N LEU A 18 -1.04 4.63 10.17
CA LEU A 18 -1.22 5.46 8.99
C LEU A 18 0.12 5.80 8.33
N GLU A 19 1.18 6.03 9.09
CA GLU A 19 2.54 6.22 8.56
C GLU A 19 3.05 4.94 7.90
N GLN A 20 2.81 3.78 8.51
CA GLN A 20 3.17 2.48 7.93
C GLN A 20 2.43 2.21 6.62
N ALA A 21 1.14 2.52 6.56
CA ALA A 21 0.36 2.43 5.32
C ALA A 21 0.92 3.35 4.22
N GLN A 22 1.32 4.59 4.55
CA GLN A 22 1.94 5.50 3.58
C GLN A 22 3.27 4.96 3.03
N VAL A 23 4.11 4.39 3.89
CA VAL A 23 5.38 3.77 3.43
C VAL A 23 5.12 2.54 2.56
N ALA A 24 4.14 1.70 2.92
CA ALA A 24 3.73 0.55 2.12
C ALA A 24 3.18 0.97 0.75
N LEU A 25 2.39 2.04 0.70
CA LEU A 25 1.91 2.67 -0.54
C LEU A 25 3.06 3.10 -1.44
N LEU A 26 4.02 3.86 -0.90
CA LEU A 26 5.17 4.36 -1.66
C LEU A 26 6.07 3.24 -2.19
N SER A 27 6.09 2.09 -1.52
CA SER A 27 6.88 0.92 -1.92
C SER A 27 6.13 -0.08 -2.79
N GLY A 28 4.84 0.14 -3.06
CA GLY A 28 3.99 -0.82 -3.77
C GLY A 28 3.77 -2.13 -3.01
N ASN A 29 3.91 -2.11 -1.68
CA ASN A 29 3.67 -3.28 -0.84
C ASN A 29 2.18 -3.39 -0.47
N GLN A 30 1.38 -4.01 -1.34
CA GLN A 30 -0.07 -4.16 -1.15
C GLN A 30 -0.44 -4.84 0.18
N VAL A 31 0.27 -5.91 0.57
CA VAL A 31 -0.03 -6.67 1.78
C VAL A 31 0.14 -5.78 3.01
N LEU A 32 1.29 -5.12 3.13
CA LEU A 32 1.57 -4.26 4.28
C LEU A 32 0.62 -3.05 4.33
N TYR A 33 0.25 -2.50 3.17
CA TYR A 33 -0.70 -1.40 3.07
C TYR A 33 -2.07 -1.78 3.64
N THR A 34 -2.65 -2.89 3.16
CA THR A 34 -3.95 -3.38 3.61
C THR A 34 -3.91 -3.75 5.10
N GLU A 35 -2.90 -4.48 5.56
CA GLU A 35 -2.77 -4.86 6.98
C GLU A 35 -2.66 -3.65 7.93
N SER A 36 -1.93 -2.61 7.52
CA SER A 36 -1.81 -1.37 8.31
C SER A 36 -3.14 -0.64 8.44
N LEU A 37 -3.95 -0.60 7.38
CA LEU A 37 -5.26 0.04 7.38
C LEU A 37 -6.30 -0.75 8.18
N GLU A 38 -6.31 -2.07 8.09
CA GLU A 38 -7.19 -2.93 8.90
C GLU A 38 -6.89 -2.80 10.40
N ARG A 39 -5.60 -2.77 10.77
CA ARG A 39 -5.20 -2.52 12.16
C ARG A 39 -5.57 -1.12 12.62
N ALA A 40 -5.49 -0.11 11.74
CA ALA A 40 -5.93 1.24 12.07
C ALA A 40 -7.44 1.26 12.37
N GLN A 41 -8.23 0.53 11.58
CA GLN A 41 -9.67 0.40 11.78
C GLN A 41 -10.00 -0.21 13.15
N TYR A 42 -9.29 -1.26 13.57
CA TYR A 42 -9.45 -1.83 14.91
C TYR A 42 -9.30 -0.78 16.03
N TRP A 43 -8.31 0.11 15.93
CA TRP A 43 -8.09 1.17 16.92
C TRP A 43 -9.15 2.27 16.87
N VAL A 44 -9.68 2.58 15.70
CA VAL A 44 -10.81 3.52 15.54
C VAL A 44 -12.07 2.96 16.20
N ASP A 45 -12.33 1.65 16.07
CA ASP A 45 -13.46 0.99 16.71
C ASP A 45 -13.37 1.06 18.24
N GLN A 46 -12.16 1.05 18.82
CA GLN A 46 -11.98 1.25 20.27
C GLN A 46 -12.37 2.66 20.73
N PHE A 47 -12.45 3.64 19.82
CA PHE A 47 -12.76 5.03 20.14
C PHE A 47 -14.24 5.38 19.86
N ILE A 48 -15.03 4.46 19.31
CA ILE A 48 -16.38 4.76 18.82
C ILE A 48 -17.31 5.32 19.91
N ASP A 49 -17.19 4.85 21.15
CA ASP A 49 -17.99 5.32 22.28
C ASP A 49 -17.63 6.75 22.74
N SER A 50 -16.45 7.26 22.34
CA SER A 50 -15.99 8.60 22.70
C SER A 50 -16.46 9.67 21.71
N ASP A 51 -16.53 9.33 20.42
CA ASP A 51 -16.93 10.21 19.34
C ASP A 51 -17.42 9.40 18.13
N GLU A 52 -18.65 8.90 18.23
CA GLU A 52 -19.22 7.95 17.27
C GLU A 52 -19.22 8.50 15.84
N ILE A 53 -19.59 9.77 15.66
CA ILE A 53 -19.71 10.38 14.32
C ILE A 53 -18.33 10.43 13.64
N ASN A 54 -17.31 10.91 14.35
CA ASN A 54 -15.97 11.01 13.78
C ASN A 54 -15.33 9.63 13.62
N ALA A 55 -15.48 8.72 14.59
CA ALA A 55 -14.97 7.36 14.48
C ALA A 55 -15.58 6.63 13.27
N GLN A 56 -16.88 6.74 13.05
CA GLN A 56 -17.53 6.16 11.88
C GLN A 56 -17.05 6.78 10.57
N ALA A 57 -16.78 8.10 10.53
CA ALA A 57 -16.22 8.75 9.35
C ALA A 57 -14.84 8.20 9.01
N VAL A 58 -13.94 8.15 10.00
CA VAL A 58 -12.58 7.60 9.81
C VAL A 58 -12.64 6.11 9.42
N ALA A 59 -13.47 5.31 10.08
CA ALA A 59 -13.62 3.88 9.77
C ALA A 59 -14.18 3.63 8.35
N ARG A 60 -14.98 4.55 7.80
CA ARG A 60 -15.40 4.48 6.39
C ARG A 60 -14.24 4.77 5.46
N GLU A 61 -13.48 5.84 5.70
CA GLU A 61 -12.32 6.19 4.86
C GLU A 61 -11.24 5.10 4.86
N LEU A 62 -10.94 4.52 6.02
CA LEU A 62 -9.97 3.43 6.12
C LEU A 62 -10.37 2.20 5.30
N ARG A 63 -11.66 1.86 5.26
CA ARG A 63 -12.17 0.76 4.42
C ARG A 63 -12.05 1.07 2.93
N LEU A 64 -12.43 2.30 2.53
CA LEU A 64 -12.30 2.71 1.13
C LEU A 64 -10.83 2.65 0.68
N LEU A 65 -9.91 3.10 1.53
CA LEU A 65 -8.48 2.99 1.26
C LEU A 65 -8.00 1.53 1.19
N ALA A 66 -8.47 0.66 2.08
CA ALA A 66 -8.05 -0.74 2.12
C ALA A 66 -8.46 -1.52 0.86
N ASP A 67 -9.55 -1.11 0.20
CA ASP A 67 -10.05 -1.70 -1.04
C ASP A 67 -9.26 -1.26 -2.29
N GLU A 68 -8.40 -0.23 -2.16
CA GLU A 68 -7.59 0.26 -3.28
C GLU A 68 -6.43 -0.69 -3.63
N ARG A 69 -6.27 -0.93 -4.93
CA ARG A 69 -5.09 -1.64 -5.46
C ARG A 69 -3.99 -0.65 -5.75
N ILE A 70 -2.98 -0.65 -4.89
CA ILE A 70 -1.84 0.25 -4.96
C ILE A 70 -0.68 -0.32 -5.78
N ALA A 71 -0.68 -1.63 -6.02
CA ALA A 71 0.32 -2.32 -6.81
C ALA A 71 -0.34 -3.20 -7.86
N VAL A 72 0.03 -2.97 -9.13
CA VAL A 72 -0.35 -3.84 -10.25
C VAL A 72 0.87 -4.71 -10.56
N PRO A 73 0.73 -6.05 -10.65
CA PRO A 73 1.83 -6.88 -11.10
C PRO A 73 2.29 -6.40 -12.48
N LEU A 74 3.58 -6.09 -12.60
CA LEU A 74 4.17 -5.73 -13.89
C LEU A 74 4.05 -6.93 -14.84
N PRO A 75 3.61 -6.73 -16.09
CA PRO A 75 3.60 -7.82 -17.06
C PRO A 75 5.01 -8.37 -17.24
N ASP A 76 5.13 -9.68 -17.35
CA ASP A 76 6.41 -10.31 -17.68
C ASP A 76 6.80 -9.96 -19.12
N ILE A 77 7.78 -9.06 -19.24
CA ILE A 77 8.32 -8.60 -20.53
C ILE A 77 9.57 -9.35 -20.96
N SER A 78 10.00 -10.38 -20.21
CA SER A 78 11.23 -11.13 -20.50
C SER A 78 11.28 -11.67 -21.93
N ARG A 79 10.14 -12.17 -22.44
CA ARG A 79 10.01 -12.63 -23.83
C ARG A 79 10.26 -11.51 -24.84
N SER A 80 9.69 -10.33 -24.62
CA SER A 80 9.83 -9.19 -25.53
C SER A 80 11.27 -8.65 -25.51
N ALA A 81 11.90 -8.62 -24.33
CA ALA A 81 13.30 -8.24 -24.18
C ALA A 81 14.22 -9.24 -24.92
N GLY A 82 14.01 -10.55 -24.73
CA GLY A 82 14.78 -11.57 -25.42
C GLY A 82 14.68 -11.49 -26.95
N VAL A 83 13.48 -11.25 -27.50
CA VAL A 83 13.30 -11.07 -28.95
C VAL A 83 14.03 -9.82 -29.47
N LEU A 84 14.08 -8.75 -28.68
CA LEU A 84 14.81 -7.54 -29.04
C LEU A 84 16.32 -7.77 -29.02
N ASP A 85 16.84 -8.45 -28.00
CA ASP A 85 18.25 -8.82 -27.90
C ASP A 85 18.66 -9.71 -29.09
N ASP A 86 17.89 -10.76 -29.39
CA ASP A 86 18.11 -11.64 -30.55
C ASP A 86 18.15 -10.85 -31.87
N TYR A 87 17.29 -9.84 -32.02
CA TYR A 87 17.24 -9.00 -33.22
C TYR A 87 18.47 -8.09 -33.32
N ILE A 88 18.93 -7.52 -32.20
CA ILE A 88 20.13 -6.66 -32.16
C ILE A 88 21.38 -7.48 -32.47
N GLU A 89 21.52 -8.68 -31.90
CA GLU A 89 22.64 -9.59 -32.17
C GLU A 89 22.73 -9.95 -33.65
N ARG A 90 21.62 -10.38 -34.26
CA ARG A 90 21.57 -10.71 -35.70
C ARG A 90 22.02 -9.53 -36.57
N ARG A 91 21.62 -8.31 -36.24
CA ARG A 91 21.98 -7.12 -37.00
C ARG A 91 23.48 -6.77 -36.89
N LEU A 92 24.09 -7.04 -35.74
CA LEU A 92 25.52 -6.80 -35.52
C LEU A 92 26.38 -7.83 -36.26
N ASP A 93 25.97 -9.09 -36.26
CA ASP A 93 26.64 -10.17 -37.01
C ASP A 93 26.58 -9.94 -38.52
N GLU A 94 25.43 -9.46 -39.03
CA GLU A 94 25.24 -9.11 -40.45
C GLU A 94 26.02 -7.84 -40.86
N GLY A 95 26.32 -6.95 -39.92
CA GLY A 95 27.03 -5.68 -40.17
C GLY A 95 28.56 -5.75 -40.08
N GLY A 96 29.13 -6.80 -39.48
CA GLY A 96 30.57 -6.98 -39.30
C GLY A 96 31.29 -7.71 -40.44
N GLY A 97 30.57 -8.13 -41.48
CA GLY A 97 31.06 -8.98 -42.57
C GLY A 97 31.51 -8.27 -43.84
N ASN A 98 32.03 -7.04 -43.78
CA ASN A 98 32.50 -6.31 -44.97
C ASN A 98 33.87 -5.64 -44.75
#